data_AF-E2BTD5-F1
#
_entry.id   AF-E2BTD5-F1
#
_cell.length_a   1.000
_cell.length_b   1.000
_cell.length_c   1.000
_cell.angle_alpha   90.00
_cell.angle_beta   90.00
_cell.angle_gamma   90.00
#
_symmetry.space_group_name_H-M   'P 1'
#
loop_
_entity.id
_entity.type
_entity.pdbx_description
1 polymer ?
#
loop_
_entity_poly.entity_id
_entity_poly.type
_entity_poly.pdbx_seq_one_letter_code
_entity_poly.pdbx_strand_id
1 'polypeptide(L)'
;RVTTIRTSGTKWCGDGDIAKSEDDLGHFIKLDICCRGHDLCRNDIAAGEKMKNLYNTGIFTRSACSCDAEFYNCLKKGGNSLCDFVGKTYFNILQPQCFKCVCPENCK
;
A
#
# COMPACT_ATOMS: atom_id res chain seq x y z
N ARG A 1 -1.52 -0.91 3.95
CA ARG A 1 -0.47 -1.95 3.97
C ARG A 1 -0.29 -2.54 2.58
N VAL A 2 0.94 -2.70 2.10
CA VAL A 2 1.22 -3.31 0.78
C VAL A 2 1.16 -4.84 0.86
N THR A 3 -0.02 -5.46 0.88
CA THR A 3 -0.15 -6.93 0.86
C THR A 3 0.31 -7.56 -0.46
N THR A 4 1.64 -7.65 -0.64
CA THR A 4 2.35 -8.25 -1.76
C THR A 4 3.51 -9.10 -1.24
N ILE A 5 4.24 -9.75 -2.16
CA ILE A 5 5.44 -10.53 -1.83
C ILE A 5 6.46 -9.58 -1.21
N ARG A 6 6.96 -9.95 -0.02
CA ARG A 6 8.00 -9.19 0.66
C ARG A 6 9.21 -9.01 -0.26
N THR A 7 9.60 -7.76 -0.46
CA THR A 7 10.76 -7.45 -1.31
C THR A 7 12.02 -7.39 -0.46
N SER A 8 12.94 -8.34 -0.64
CA SER A 8 14.21 -8.34 0.08
C SER A 8 14.98 -7.04 -0.16
N GLY A 9 15.61 -6.50 0.88
CA GLY A 9 16.29 -5.20 0.81
C GLY A 9 15.38 -3.99 1.04
N THR A 10 14.10 -4.21 1.32
CA THR A 10 13.15 -3.20 1.81
C THR A 10 12.70 -3.55 3.23
N LYS A 11 12.17 -2.57 3.96
CA LYS A 11 11.61 -2.74 5.31
C LYS A 11 10.09 -2.66 5.32
N TRP A 12 9.51 -1.95 4.36
CA TRP A 12 8.10 -1.60 4.31
C TRP A 12 7.32 -2.31 3.20
N CYS A 13 7.99 -2.94 2.23
CA CYS A 13 7.28 -3.61 1.14
C CYS A 13 6.94 -5.07 1.50
N GLY A 14 5.67 -5.32 1.79
CA GLY A 14 5.11 -6.65 2.02
C GLY A 14 3.87 -6.58 2.91
N ASP A 15 3.36 -7.74 3.32
CA ASP A 15 2.28 -7.80 4.30
C ASP A 15 2.77 -7.25 5.66
N GLY A 16 2.46 -5.96 5.90
CA GLY A 16 3.06 -5.14 6.94
C GLY A 16 4.55 -4.86 6.70
N ASP A 17 5.17 -4.28 7.71
CA ASP A 17 6.58 -3.90 7.67
C ASP A 17 7.42 -4.66 8.71
N ILE A 18 8.74 -4.52 8.59
CA ILE A 18 9.75 -4.93 9.59
C ILE A 18 10.60 -3.74 10.04
N ALA A 19 10.10 -2.53 9.84
CA ALA A 19 10.80 -1.32 10.19
C ALA A 19 10.80 -1.16 11.71
N LYS A 20 11.93 -0.74 12.29
CA LYS A 20 12.03 -0.45 13.73
C LYS A 20 11.52 0.94 14.09
N SER A 21 11.44 1.82 13.09
CA SER A 21 10.94 3.19 13.18
C SER A 21 10.50 3.68 11.80
N GLU A 22 9.75 4.78 11.74
CA GLU A 22 9.29 5.37 10.47
C GLU A 22 10.44 5.71 9.49
N ASP A 23 11.63 6.01 10.02
CA ASP A 23 12.82 6.32 9.22
C ASP A 23 13.71 5.10 8.91
N ASP A 24 13.38 3.91 9.42
CA ASP A 24 14.11 2.67 9.13
C ASP A 24 13.79 2.21 7.70
N LEU A 25 14.62 2.66 6.77
CA LEU A 25 14.56 2.30 5.35
C LEU A 25 15.65 1.29 5.01
N GLY A 26 15.31 0.36 4.12
CA GLY A 26 16.20 -0.63 3.56
C GLY A 26 17.10 -0.09 2.45
N HIS A 27 17.82 -1.00 1.82
CA HIS A 27 18.77 -0.70 0.75
C HIS A 27 18.08 -0.06 -0.47
N PHE A 28 16.89 -0.55 -0.84
CA PHE A 28 16.13 -0.02 -1.97
C PHE A 28 15.28 1.20 -1.58
N ILE A 29 15.96 2.26 -1.13
CA ILE A 29 15.37 3.46 -0.51
C ILE A 29 14.17 4.01 -1.28
N LYS A 30 14.28 4.19 -2.60
CA LYS A 30 13.19 4.77 -3.41
C LYS A 30 11.92 3.92 -3.39
N LEU A 31 12.08 2.60 -3.49
CA LEU A 31 10.94 1.68 -3.41
C LEU A 31 10.38 1.65 -2.00
N ASP A 32 11.26 1.59 -1.00
CA ASP A 32 10.88 1.44 0.40
C ASP A 32 10.13 2.67 0.92
N ILE A 33 10.49 3.87 0.47
CA ILE A 33 9.75 5.11 0.73
C ILE A 33 8.31 5.00 0.21
N CYS A 34 8.10 4.42 -0.98
CA CYS A 34 6.76 4.26 -1.54
C CYS A 34 5.92 3.27 -0.74
N CYS A 35 6.50 2.14 -0.34
CA CYS A 35 5.82 1.17 0.49
C CYS A 35 5.51 1.72 1.88
N ARG A 36 6.45 2.45 2.50
CA ARG A 36 6.22 3.16 3.75
C ARG A 36 5.06 4.13 3.65
N GLY A 37 5.02 4.95 2.59
CA GLY A 37 3.92 5.89 2.37
C GLY A 37 2.56 5.20 2.28
N HIS A 38 2.50 4.05 1.60
CA HIS A 38 1.27 3.25 1.51
C HIS A 38 0.87 2.64 2.86
N ASP A 39 1.82 2.09 3.61
CA ASP A 39 1.59 1.50 4.93
C ASP A 39 1.14 2.53 5.97
N LEU A 40 1.73 3.74 5.95
CA LEU A 40 1.38 4.83 6.87
C LEU A 40 0.08 5.55 6.50
N CYS A 41 -0.52 5.30 5.33
CA CYS A 41 -1.79 5.91 4.95
C CYS A 41 -2.94 5.53 5.91
N ARG A 42 -2.81 4.43 6.69
CA ARG A 42 -3.70 3.96 7.77
C ARG A 42 -5.21 3.98 7.44
N ASN A 43 -5.54 3.89 6.16
CA ASN A 43 -6.90 3.79 5.64
C ASN A 43 -6.98 2.51 4.82
N ASP A 44 -7.00 1.39 5.52
CA ASP A 44 -7.12 0.06 4.95
C ASP A 44 -8.11 -0.80 5.73
N ILE A 45 -8.53 -1.90 5.10
CA ILE A 45 -9.40 -2.92 5.69
C ILE A 45 -8.70 -4.26 5.42
N ALA A 46 -8.24 -4.94 6.46
CA ALA A 46 -7.59 -6.24 6.27
C ALA A 46 -8.59 -7.28 5.72
N ALA A 47 -8.07 -8.38 5.18
CA ALA A 47 -8.90 -9.45 4.65
C ALA A 47 -9.84 -9.99 5.76
N GLY A 48 -11.14 -10.03 5.49
CA GLY A 48 -12.15 -10.48 6.45
C GLY A 48 -12.51 -9.45 7.54
N GLU A 49 -11.98 -8.23 7.48
CA GLU A 49 -12.33 -7.17 8.44
C GLU A 49 -13.41 -6.22 7.91
N LYS A 50 -14.02 -5.48 8.85
CA LYS A 50 -15.01 -4.45 8.58
C LYS A 50 -14.48 -3.08 8.99
N MET A 51 -14.78 -2.07 8.19
CA MET A 51 -14.60 -0.68 8.54
C MET A 51 -15.91 0.07 8.26
N LYS A 52 -16.57 0.54 9.31
CA LYS A 52 -17.90 1.17 9.24
C LYS A 52 -18.90 0.25 8.49
N ASN A 53 -19.39 0.68 7.32
CA ASN A 53 -20.31 -0.03 6.45
C ASN A 53 -19.62 -0.82 5.33
N LEU A 54 -18.28 -0.86 5.31
CA LEU A 54 -17.50 -1.61 4.33
C LEU A 54 -17.04 -2.94 4.94
N TYR A 55 -17.13 -4.01 4.16
CA TYR A 55 -16.62 -5.33 4.50
C TYR A 55 -15.66 -5.80 3.42
N ASN A 56 -14.43 -6.14 3.81
CA ASN A 56 -13.46 -6.71 2.88
C ASN A 56 -13.64 -8.23 2.78
N THR A 57 -14.43 -8.65 1.79
CA THR A 57 -14.60 -10.07 1.44
C THR A 57 -13.44 -10.65 0.62
N GLY A 58 -12.43 -9.84 0.30
CA GLY A 58 -11.25 -10.29 -0.44
C GLY A 58 -10.22 -10.98 0.45
N ILE A 59 -9.24 -11.62 -0.19
CA ILE A 59 -8.12 -12.30 0.47
C ILE A 59 -6.91 -11.39 0.73
N PHE A 60 -6.96 -10.15 0.26
CA PHE A 60 -5.90 -9.15 0.44
C PHE A 60 -6.46 -7.93 1.17
N THR A 61 -5.58 -7.20 1.84
CA THR A 61 -5.91 -5.90 2.42
C THR A 61 -6.33 -4.94 1.33
N ARG A 62 -7.48 -4.30 1.52
CA ARG A 62 -7.96 -3.23 0.64
C ARG A 62 -7.55 -1.90 1.24
N SER A 63 -6.97 -1.02 0.45
CA SER A 63 -6.61 0.34 0.89
C SER A 63 -7.57 1.37 0.28
N ALA A 64 -7.55 2.60 0.80
CA ALA A 64 -8.27 3.69 0.17
C ALA A 64 -7.69 3.98 -1.23
N CYS A 65 -8.54 4.29 -2.20
CA CYS A 65 -8.11 4.56 -3.57
C CYS A 65 -7.14 5.76 -3.67
N SER A 66 -7.18 6.69 -2.70
CA SER A 66 -6.21 7.78 -2.60
C SER A 66 -4.81 7.24 -2.24
N CYS A 67 -4.71 6.34 -1.26
CA CYS A 67 -3.45 5.68 -0.90
C CYS A 67 -2.86 4.93 -2.09
N ASP A 68 -3.70 4.19 -2.82
CA ASP A 68 -3.27 3.42 -3.99
C ASP A 68 -2.82 4.33 -5.15
N ALA A 69 -3.50 5.47 -5.35
CA ALA A 69 -3.09 6.45 -6.36
C ALA A 69 -1.75 7.11 -6.01
N GLU A 70 -1.54 7.47 -4.74
CA GLU A 70 -0.25 8.00 -4.25
C GLU A 70 0.87 6.96 -4.39
N PHE A 71 0.59 5.71 -4.04
CA PHE A 71 1.54 4.61 -4.19
C PHE A 71 1.92 4.38 -5.66
N TYR A 72 0.95 4.33 -6.57
CA TYR A 72 1.19 4.23 -8.01
C TYR A 72 2.11 5.36 -8.50
N ASN A 73 1.79 6.60 -8.14
CA ASN A 73 2.56 7.77 -8.54
C ASN A 73 3.99 7.75 -7.95
N CYS A 74 4.14 7.29 -6.71
CA CYS A 74 5.45 7.14 -6.09
C CYS A 74 6.30 6.11 -6.83
N LEU A 75 5.75 4.92 -7.12
CA LEU A 75 6.46 3.87 -7.86
C LEU A 75 6.88 4.34 -9.25
N LYS A 76 6.01 5.07 -9.95
CA LYS A 76 6.33 5.68 -11.26
C LYS A 76 7.48 6.69 -11.18
N LYS A 77 7.54 7.49 -10.11
CA LYS A 77 8.66 8.43 -9.87
C LYS A 77 9.95 7.73 -9.44
N GLY A 78 9.85 6.55 -8.84
CA GLY A 78 11.00 5.73 -8.42
C GLY A 78 11.94 5.36 -9.57
N GLY A 79 11.36 5.11 -10.76
CA GLY A 79 12.08 5.03 -12.03
C GLY A 79 13.10 3.89 -12.15
N ASN A 80 12.98 2.84 -11.34
CA ASN A 80 13.85 1.66 -11.41
C ASN A 80 13.04 0.37 -11.60
N SER A 81 13.69 -0.67 -12.10
CA SER A 81 13.06 -1.95 -12.47
C SER A 81 12.34 -2.62 -11.30
N LEU A 82 12.80 -2.42 -10.06
CA LEU A 82 12.17 -2.98 -8.87
C LEU A 82 10.87 -2.26 -8.52
N CYS A 83 10.82 -0.93 -8.66
CA CYS A 83 9.58 -0.15 -8.53
C CYS A 83 8.55 -0.55 -9.60
N ASP A 84 9.01 -0.74 -10.84
CA ASP A 84 8.15 -1.20 -11.93
C ASP A 84 7.62 -2.62 -11.68
N PHE A 85 8.46 -3.52 -11.15
CA PHE A 85 8.05 -4.88 -10.80
C PHE A 85 6.99 -4.90 -9.70
N VAL A 86 7.22 -4.17 -8.60
CA VAL A 86 6.25 -4.05 -7.50
C VAL A 86 4.95 -3.42 -8.00
N GLY A 87 5.04 -2.35 -8.80
CA GLY A 87 3.88 -1.68 -9.38
C GLY A 87 3.06 -2.62 -10.27
N LYS A 88 3.69 -3.35 -11.19
CA LYS A 88 3.00 -4.35 -12.02
C LYS A 88 2.37 -5.45 -11.17
N THR A 89 3.07 -5.94 -10.17
CA THR A 89 2.56 -7.00 -9.30
C THR A 89 1.32 -6.53 -8.55
N TYR A 90 1.36 -5.35 -7.95
CA TYR A 90 0.24 -4.80 -7.20
C TYR A 90 -0.95 -4.42 -8.10
N PHE A 91 -0.72 -3.60 -9.13
CA PHE A 91 -1.80 -2.99 -9.91
C PHE A 91 -2.28 -3.81 -11.12
N ASN A 92 -1.48 -4.77 -11.62
CA ASN A 92 -1.81 -5.54 -12.81
C ASN A 92 -2.01 -7.04 -12.54
N ILE A 93 -1.33 -7.63 -11.55
CA ILE A 93 -1.43 -9.06 -11.25
C ILE A 93 -2.39 -9.32 -10.10
N LEU A 94 -2.16 -8.71 -8.93
CA LEU A 94 -2.99 -8.93 -7.74
C LEU A 94 -4.30 -8.14 -7.81
N GLN A 95 -4.24 -6.94 -8.37
CA GLN A 95 -5.38 -6.05 -8.59
C GLN A 95 -6.35 -5.95 -7.39
N PRO A 96 -5.85 -5.64 -6.17
CA PRO A 96 -6.73 -5.47 -5.03
C PRO A 96 -7.74 -4.35 -5.30
N GLN A 97 -8.99 -4.56 -4.91
CA GLN A 97 -10.00 -3.52 -5.00
C GLN A 97 -9.74 -2.46 -3.93
N CYS A 98 -9.56 -1.21 -4.34
CA CYS A 98 -9.53 -0.09 -3.40
C CYS A 98 -10.95 0.36 -3.02
N PHE A 99 -11.09 1.10 -1.92
CA PHE A 99 -12.36 1.73 -1.54
C PHE A 99 -12.25 3.25 -1.50
N LYS A 100 -13.39 3.93 -1.66
CA LYS A 100 -13.48 5.39 -1.41
C LYS A 100 -14.33 5.59 -0.17
N CYS A 101 -13.75 6.18 0.87
CA CYS A 101 -14.55 6.76 1.94
C CYS A 101 -15.31 7.95 1.37
N VAL A 102 -16.61 7.83 1.19
CA VAL A 102 -17.46 8.99 0.96
C VAL A 102 -17.73 9.58 2.33
N CYS A 103 -16.94 10.58 2.73
CA CYS A 103 -17.36 11.45 3.82
C CYS A 103 -18.59 12.21 3.32
N PRO A 104 -19.76 12.12 3.97
CA PRO A 104 -20.92 12.90 3.57
C PRO A 104 -20.65 14.38 3.88
N GLU A 105 -20.16 15.14 2.90
CA GLU A 105 -19.90 16.60 2.81
C GLU A 105 -19.37 17.39 4.05
N ASN A 106 -19.17 16.79 5.22
CA ASN A 106 -18.93 17.50 6.49
C ASN A 106 -18.10 16.67 7.50
N CYS A 107 -17.07 15.95 7.05
CA CYS A 107 -16.02 15.53 7.98
C CYS A 107 -15.12 16.74 8.27
N LYS A 108 -15.42 17.45 9.36
CA LYS A 108 -14.48 18.36 10.02
C LYS A 108 -13.46 17.56 10.83
#